data_AF-A0A6H2A4X7-F1
#
_entry.id   AF-A0A6H2A4X7-F1
#
_cell.length_a   1.000
_cell.length_b   1.000
_cell.length_c   1.000
_cell.angle_alpha   90.00
_cell.angle_beta   90.00
_cell.angle_gamma   90.00
#
_symmetry.space_group_name_H-M   'P 1'
#
loop_
_entity.id
_entity.type
_entity.pdbx_description
1 polymer ?
#
loop_
_entity_poly.entity_id
_entity_poly.type
_entity_poly.pdbx_seq_one_letter_code
_entity_poly.pdbx_strand_id
1 'polypeptide(L)' 'MTNKEFASTNEEFKTACEKVGTKPTKRQASKWRRKLGSAYKGSGIKCTK' A
#
# COMPACT_ATOMS: atom_id res chain seq x y z
N MET A 1 -1.92 5.52 14.25
CA MET A 1 -1.03 5.61 13.07
C MET A 1 -1.72 6.38 11.97
N THR A 2 -1.12 7.50 11.55
CA THR A 2 -1.57 8.32 10.43
C THR A 2 -1.17 7.69 9.09
N ASN A 3 -1.81 8.12 7.99
CA ASN A 3 -1.42 7.66 6.65
C ASN A 3 0.00 8.07 6.26
N LYS A 4 0.54 9.15 6.85
CA LYS A 4 1.91 9.60 6.60
C LYS A 4 2.90 8.65 7.29
N GLU A 5 2.65 8.31 8.54
CA GLU A 5 3.45 7.33 9.29
C GLU A 5 3.39 5.96 8.62
N PHE A 6 2.18 5.47 8.27
CA PHE A 6 2.01 4.18 7.61
C PHE A 6 2.82 4.06 6.32
N ALA A 7 2.86 5.12 5.52
CA ALA A 7 3.64 5.14 4.28
C ALA A 7 5.15 5.00 4.52
N SER A 8 5.63 5.44 5.68
CA SER A 8 7.05 5.43 6.05
C SER A 8 7.45 4.23 6.92
N THR A 9 6.53 3.59 7.62
CA THR A 9 6.85 2.51 8.59
C THR A 9 6.44 1.12 8.13
N ASN A 10 5.52 0.98 7.18
CA ASN A 10 5.04 -0.34 6.76
C ASN A 10 5.85 -0.86 5.56
N GLU A 11 6.76 -1.80 5.82
CA GLU A 11 7.66 -2.38 4.82
C GLU A 11 6.94 -3.21 3.75
N GLU A 12 5.85 -3.91 4.08
CA GLU A 12 5.03 -4.62 3.09
C GLU A 12 4.41 -3.65 2.08
N PHE A 13 3.87 -2.53 2.57
CA PHE A 13 3.30 -1.49 1.74
C PHE A 13 4.36 -0.86 0.84
N LYS A 14 5.55 -0.55 1.36
CA LYS A 14 6.67 -0.01 0.56
C LYS A 14 7.09 -0.99 -0.53
N THR A 15 7.35 -2.24 -0.16
CA THR A 15 7.75 -3.30 -1.08
C THR A 15 6.70 -3.50 -2.17
N ALA A 16 5.42 -3.48 -1.81
CA ALA A 16 4.36 -3.60 -2.79
C ALA A 16 4.22 -2.37 -3.69
N CYS A 17 4.44 -1.17 -3.15
CA CYS A 17 4.52 0.06 -3.92
C CYS A 17 5.67 0.00 -4.95
N GLU A 18 6.84 -0.49 -4.55
CA GLU A 18 8.01 -0.70 -5.43
C GLU A 18 7.73 -1.75 -6.51
N LYS A 19 7.13 -2.89 -6.15
CA LYS A 19 6.75 -3.94 -7.11
C LYS A 19 5.84 -3.44 -8.23
N VAL A 20 4.96 -2.47 -7.93
CA VAL A 20 4.07 -1.87 -8.94
C VAL A 20 4.61 -0.55 -9.50
N GLY A 21 5.86 -0.19 -9.21
CA GLY A 21 6.51 1.02 -9.74
C GLY A 21 5.90 2.34 -9.23
N THR A 22 5.25 2.33 -8.07
CA THR A 22 4.60 3.52 -7.49
C THR A 22 5.29 4.01 -6.23
N LYS A 23 5.35 5.33 -6.03
CA LYS A 23 5.89 5.91 -4.80
C LYS A 23 4.94 5.64 -3.60
N PRO A 24 5.47 5.25 -2.42
CA PRO A 24 4.70 5.06 -1.20
C PRO A 24 4.24 6.41 -0.63
N THR A 25 3.13 6.93 -1.16
CA THR A 25 2.57 8.22 -0.74
C THR A 25 1.44 8.06 0.28
N LYS A 26 1.10 9.14 0.99
CA LYS A 26 -0.06 9.21 1.91
C LYS A 26 -1.36 8.70 1.25
N ARG A 27 -1.58 9.01 -0.04
CA ARG A 27 -2.77 8.58 -0.79
C ARG A 27 -2.74 7.08 -1.06
N GLN A 28 -1.58 6.52 -1.42
CA GLN A 28 -1.42 5.08 -1.61
C GLN A 28 -1.57 4.32 -0.29
N ALA A 29 -1.03 4.84 0.81
CA ALA A 29 -1.24 4.29 2.15
C ALA A 29 -2.74 4.24 2.51
N SER A 30 -3.49 5.30 2.22
CA SER A 30 -4.94 5.32 2.42
C SER A 30 -5.66 4.26 1.59
N LYS A 31 -5.28 4.09 0.31
CA LYS A 31 -5.83 3.04 -0.56
C LYS A 31 -5.50 1.65 -0.04
N TRP A 32 -4.24 1.42 0.33
CA TRP A 32 -3.76 0.16 0.89
C TRP A 32 -4.51 -0.25 2.15
N ARG A 33 -4.66 0.67 3.11
CA ARG A 33 -5.42 0.43 4.36
C ARG A 33 -6.89 0.11 4.11
N ARG A 34 -7.45 0.60 3.00
CA ARG A 34 -8.80 0.28 2.53
C ARG A 34 -8.85 -1.00 1.68
N LYS A 35 -7.74 -1.72 1.50
CA LYS A 35 -7.60 -2.89 0.63
C LYS A 35 -7.88 -2.59 -0.84
N LEU A 36 -7.49 -1.39 -1.28
CA LEU A 36 -7.72 -0.85 -2.61
C LEU A 36 -6.40 -0.43 -3.27
N GLY A 37 -6.46 -0.22 -4.59
CA GLY A 37 -5.35 0.35 -5.37
C GLY A 37 -4.35 -0.67 -5.90
N SER A 38 -3.46 -0.19 -6.77
CA SER A 38 -2.53 -1.04 -7.53
C SER A 38 -1.53 -1.75 -6.62
N ALA A 39 -0.99 -1.06 -5.61
CA ALA A 39 -0.06 -1.67 -4.66
C ALA A 39 -0.71 -2.86 -3.92
N TYR A 40 -1.92 -2.69 -3.38
CA TYR A 40 -2.62 -3.76 -2.65
C TYR A 40 -3.03 -4.92 -3.56
N LYS A 41 -3.41 -4.64 -4.81
CA LYS A 41 -3.71 -5.71 -5.80
C LYS A 41 -2.44 -6.44 -6.25
N GLY A 42 -1.34 -5.72 -6.43
CA GLY A 42 -0.05 -6.27 -6.86
C GLY A 42 0.74 -6.95 -5.74
N SER A 43 0.37 -6.76 -4.47
CA SER A 43 1.02 -7.42 -3.34
C SER A 43 0.66 -8.90 -3.17
N GLY A 44 -0.32 -9.39 -3.93
CA GLY A 44 -0.80 -10.78 -3.82
C GLY A 44 -1.69 -11.02 -2.60
N ILE A 45 -2.00 -9.99 -1.81
CA ILE A 45 -2.97 -10.08 -0.72
C ILE A 45 -4.36 -10.23 -1.37
N LYS A 46 -4.90 -11.45 -1.37
CA LYS A 46 -6.23 -11.73 -1.92
C LYS A 46 -7.25 -10.85 -1.19
N CYS A 47 -7.88 -9.93 -1.92
CA CYS A 47 -9.16 -9.36 -1.48
C CYS A 47 -10.16 -10.52 -1.45
N THR A 48 -10.34 -11.12 -0.28
CA THR A 48 -11.51 -11.96 -0.02
C THR A 48 -12.73 -11.05 -0.13
N LYS A 49 -13.55 -11.30 -1.15
CA LYS A 49 -14.77 -10.56 -1.47
C LYS A 49 -15.79 -10.71 -0.36
#